data_AF-A0AAD5IQR1-F1
#
_entry.id   AF-A0AAD5IQR1-F1
#
_cell.length_a   1.000
_cell.length_b   1.000
_cell.length_c   1.000
_cell.angle_alpha   90.00
_cell.angle_beta   90.00
_cell.angle_gamma   90.00
#
_symmetry.space_group_name_H-M   'P 1'
#
loop_
_entity.id
_entity.type
_entity.pdbx_description
1 polymer ?
#
loop_
_entity_poly.entity_id
_entity_poly.type
_entity_poly.pdbx_seq_one_letter_code
_entity_poly.pdbx_strand_id
1 'polypeptide(L)'
;MPLVYAGTNGKPESALCGNGSLNGTDVKGKIVLCERGGGIGRIDKGVEVKNAGGAAMILMNDEPNAFSTLTDLHVLPATHISFADGLKIKSYINSTATPMATILFKGTDEEVGILVHRPVMCSKIKSIPEGQLNYPSFSVTLGPSQTFTRTVTNVGWGNTSYYAMVVAPQGVEVCVKPSRLYFSNVNQKATYSVTFSRTGSGYKMGEFAQGYIKWVSTKYTVRSPISVRFE
;
A
#
# COMPACT_ATOMS: atom_id res chain seq x y z
N MET A 1 7.62 22.50 -8.60
CA MET A 1 8.81 22.85 -7.78
C MET A 1 10.06 22.71 -8.64
N PRO A 2 11.15 23.45 -8.34
CA PRO A 2 12.40 23.29 -9.07
C PRO A 2 12.89 21.84 -9.01
N LEU A 3 13.34 21.31 -10.14
CA LEU A 3 13.85 19.95 -10.29
C LEU A 3 15.35 20.01 -10.54
N VAL A 4 16.13 19.19 -9.84
CA VAL A 4 17.58 19.11 -10.03
C VAL A 4 18.03 17.65 -10.11
N TYR A 5 19.06 17.39 -10.91
CA TYR A 5 19.72 16.09 -10.92
C TYR A 5 20.91 16.12 -9.96
N ALA A 6 20.99 15.15 -9.05
CA ALA A 6 22.02 15.17 -8.01
C ALA A 6 23.45 15.02 -8.56
N GLY A 7 23.60 14.41 -9.74
CA GLY A 7 24.89 14.25 -10.43
C GLY A 7 25.33 15.43 -11.28
N THR A 8 24.66 16.59 -11.25
CA THR A 8 25.06 17.77 -12.06
C THR A 8 26.47 18.27 -11.76
N ASN A 9 26.97 18.04 -10.55
CA ASN A 9 28.31 18.43 -10.13
C ASN A 9 29.44 17.53 -10.68
N GLY A 10 29.11 16.56 -11.56
CA GLY A 10 30.07 15.63 -12.15
C GLY A 10 30.60 14.56 -11.19
N LYS A 11 30.10 14.51 -9.94
CA LYS A 11 30.47 13.52 -8.92
C LYS A 11 29.55 12.30 -9.01
N PRO A 12 30.07 11.09 -9.30
CA PRO A 12 29.26 9.88 -9.37
C PRO A 12 28.54 9.56 -8.05
N GLU A 13 29.21 9.82 -6.92
CA GLU A 13 28.68 9.68 -5.56
C GLU A 13 27.39 10.50 -5.34
N SER A 14 27.35 11.73 -5.86
CA SER A 14 26.21 12.62 -5.71
C SER A 14 25.01 12.15 -6.54
N ALA A 15 25.23 11.57 -7.73
CA ALA A 15 24.15 10.98 -8.53
C ALA A 15 23.40 9.89 -7.76
N LEU A 16 24.10 9.16 -6.90
CA LEU A 16 23.55 8.11 -6.07
C LEU A 16 22.87 8.63 -4.80
N CYS A 17 22.96 9.93 -4.48
CA CYS A 17 22.44 10.52 -3.25
C CYS A 17 22.90 9.73 -2.00
N GLY A 18 24.18 9.34 -1.97
CA GLY A 18 24.80 8.69 -0.82
C GLY A 18 25.02 9.63 0.36
N ASN A 19 25.25 9.07 1.55
CA ASN A 19 25.41 9.84 2.79
C ASN A 19 26.48 10.94 2.65
N GLY A 20 26.10 12.20 2.91
CA GLY A 20 26.96 13.38 2.79
C GLY A 20 27.33 13.78 1.35
N SER A 21 26.86 13.06 0.33
CA SER A 21 27.22 13.30 -1.07
C SER A 21 26.55 14.54 -1.67
N LEU A 22 25.50 15.07 -1.01
CA LEU A 22 24.81 16.28 -1.44
C LEU A 22 25.35 17.55 -0.77
N ASN A 23 26.37 17.44 0.08
CA ASN A 23 27.03 18.61 0.68
C ASN A 23 27.66 19.50 -0.40
N GLY A 24 27.22 20.76 -0.45
CA GLY A 24 27.64 21.72 -1.46
C GLY A 24 26.85 21.64 -2.78
N THR A 25 25.80 20.81 -2.85
CA THR A 25 24.86 20.77 -3.98
C THR A 25 23.63 21.62 -3.66
N ASP A 26 23.19 22.46 -4.60
CA ASP A 26 22.01 23.31 -4.41
C ASP A 26 20.70 22.53 -4.59
N VAL A 27 20.34 21.75 -3.55
CA VAL A 27 19.14 20.89 -3.51
C VAL A 27 18.04 21.40 -2.57
N LYS A 28 18.33 22.43 -1.76
CA LYS A 28 17.42 22.89 -0.71
C LYS A 28 16.09 23.39 -1.29
N GLY A 29 14.97 22.82 -0.83
CA GLY A 29 13.63 23.15 -1.29
C GLY A 29 13.28 22.63 -2.70
N LYS A 30 14.10 21.76 -3.29
CA LYS A 30 13.93 21.24 -4.66
C LYS A 30 13.54 19.77 -4.69
N ILE A 31 13.04 19.34 -5.84
CA ILE A 31 12.87 17.91 -6.16
C ILE A 31 14.21 17.40 -6.69
N VAL A 32 14.74 16.33 -6.10
CA VAL A 32 16.05 15.79 -6.46
C VAL A 32 15.89 14.46 -7.20
N LEU A 33 16.43 14.38 -8.41
CA LEU A 33 16.57 13.13 -9.16
C LEU A 33 17.85 12.40 -8.72
N CYS A 34 17.68 11.19 -8.20
CA CYS A 34 18.73 10.29 -7.73
C CYS A 34 18.72 8.98 -8.53
N GLU A 35 19.89 8.36 -8.71
CA GLU A 35 20.05 7.06 -9.37
C GLU A 35 20.05 5.91 -8.35
N ARG A 36 19.41 4.80 -8.73
CA ARG A 36 19.49 3.54 -7.99
C ARG A 36 20.88 2.90 -8.17
N GLY A 37 21.35 2.22 -7.12
CA GLY A 37 22.62 1.47 -7.14
C GLY A 37 23.61 1.95 -6.09
N GLY A 38 24.87 1.50 -6.25
CA GLY A 38 26.00 1.87 -5.39
C GLY A 38 26.00 1.21 -4.01
N GLY A 39 25.23 0.13 -3.80
CA GLY A 39 25.10 -0.51 -2.49
C GLY A 39 24.34 0.33 -1.44
N ILE A 40 23.77 1.48 -1.84
CA ILE A 40 23.04 2.39 -0.95
C ILE A 40 21.55 2.04 -1.00
N GLY A 41 20.92 1.86 0.16
CA GLY A 41 19.49 1.59 0.28
C GLY A 41 18.64 2.72 -0.31
N ARG A 42 17.52 2.39 -0.94
CA ARG A 42 16.63 3.39 -1.57
C ARG A 42 16.04 4.38 -0.56
N ILE A 43 15.80 3.92 0.66
CA ILE A 43 15.37 4.76 1.77
C ILE A 43 16.50 5.69 2.21
N ASP A 44 17.72 5.18 2.33
CA ASP A 44 18.90 5.97 2.74
C ASP A 44 19.18 7.12 1.78
N LYS A 45 18.96 6.92 0.47
CA LYS A 45 19.02 8.01 -0.53
C LYS A 45 18.01 9.13 -0.22
N GLY A 46 16.80 8.75 0.19
CA GLY A 46 15.77 9.69 0.63
C GLY A 46 16.14 10.40 1.94
N VAL A 47 16.82 9.72 2.86
CA VAL A 47 17.36 10.32 4.10
C VAL A 47 18.39 11.39 3.77
N GLU A 48 19.31 11.12 2.85
CA GLU A 48 20.30 12.10 2.41
C GLU A 48 19.63 13.33 1.77
N VAL A 49 18.69 13.12 0.83
CA VAL A 49 17.96 14.24 0.20
C VAL A 49 17.24 15.08 1.25
N LYS A 50 16.63 14.45 2.25
CA LYS A 50 15.98 15.13 3.38
C LYS A 50 16.97 15.94 4.20
N ASN A 51 18.10 15.34 4.57
CA ASN A 51 19.14 15.97 5.38
C ASN A 51 19.77 17.18 4.68
N ALA A 52 19.95 17.11 3.36
CA ALA A 52 20.41 18.21 2.52
C ALA A 52 19.32 19.30 2.29
N GLY A 53 18.12 19.12 2.84
CA GLY A 53 17.01 20.07 2.76
C GLY A 53 16.18 19.99 1.48
N GLY A 54 16.31 18.92 0.70
CA GLY A 54 15.47 18.63 -0.46
C GLY A 54 14.01 18.43 -0.07
N ALA A 55 13.10 18.86 -0.94
CA ALA A 55 11.66 18.80 -0.67
C ALA A 55 11.01 17.48 -1.13
N ALA A 56 11.57 16.85 -2.17
CA ALA A 56 11.10 15.58 -2.70
C ALA A 56 12.20 14.84 -3.45
N MET A 57 12.01 13.55 -3.72
CA MET A 57 12.95 12.73 -4.48
C MET A 57 12.27 11.99 -5.64
N ILE A 58 12.91 11.98 -6.80
CA ILE A 58 12.62 11.04 -7.87
C ILE A 58 13.77 10.04 -7.89
N LEU A 59 13.49 8.77 -7.68
CA LEU A 59 14.48 7.71 -7.80
C LEU A 59 14.33 7.09 -9.18
N MET A 60 15.35 7.22 -10.04
CA MET A 60 15.40 6.48 -11.30
C MET A 60 16.08 5.12 -11.12
N ASN A 61 15.50 4.10 -11.74
CA ASN A 61 16.04 2.74 -11.71
C ASN A 61 17.38 2.65 -12.45
N ASP A 62 18.12 1.58 -12.21
CA ASP A 62 19.34 1.21 -12.96
C ASP A 62 19.00 0.39 -14.21
N GLU A 63 19.89 0.43 -15.20
CA GLU A 63 19.70 -0.22 -16.51
C GLU A 63 19.35 -1.72 -16.42
N PRO A 64 20.02 -2.55 -15.59
CA PRO A 64 19.68 -3.97 -15.46
C PRO A 64 18.24 -4.24 -14.98
N ASN A 65 17.65 -3.30 -14.23
CA ASN A 65 16.31 -3.44 -13.67
C ASN A 65 15.23 -2.70 -14.47
N ALA A 66 15.61 -1.89 -15.45
CA ALA A 66 14.73 -1.25 -16.44
C ALA A 66 13.41 -0.69 -15.83
N PHE A 67 12.29 -1.37 -16.06
CA PHE A 67 10.95 -0.95 -15.63
C PHE A 67 10.54 -1.43 -14.23
N SER A 68 11.33 -2.31 -13.60
CA SER A 68 11.01 -2.91 -12.30
C SER A 68 11.21 -1.91 -11.15
N THR A 69 10.14 -1.23 -10.77
CA THR A 69 10.11 -0.38 -9.59
C THR A 69 9.60 -1.18 -8.38
N LEU A 70 10.11 -0.87 -7.19
CA LEU A 70 9.59 -1.42 -5.93
C LEU A 70 8.98 -0.30 -5.10
N THR A 71 7.91 -0.63 -4.38
CA THR A 71 7.19 0.27 -3.48
C THR A 71 7.87 0.28 -2.12
N ASP A 72 8.54 1.38 -1.79
CA ASP A 72 9.15 1.61 -0.48
C ASP A 72 8.49 2.80 0.24
N LEU A 73 8.46 2.76 1.58
CA LEU A 73 8.01 3.88 2.41
C LEU A 73 9.15 4.89 2.59
N HIS A 74 9.17 5.95 1.78
CA HIS A 74 10.21 6.98 1.84
C HIS A 74 10.00 8.00 2.97
N VAL A 75 11.10 8.56 3.47
CA VAL A 75 11.13 9.56 4.55
C VAL A 75 10.72 10.98 4.15
N LEU A 76 10.49 11.18 2.85
CA LEU A 76 10.00 12.39 2.19
C LEU A 76 9.15 12.00 0.97
N PRO A 77 8.36 12.93 0.41
CA PRO A 77 7.71 12.78 -0.90
C PRO A 77 8.62 12.15 -1.96
N ALA A 78 8.35 10.90 -2.39
CA ALA A 78 9.19 10.26 -3.40
C ALA A 78 8.41 9.39 -4.39
N THR A 79 8.96 9.23 -5.59
CA THR A 79 8.49 8.28 -6.60
C THR A 79 9.67 7.51 -7.21
N HIS A 80 9.48 6.22 -7.46
CA HIS A 80 10.45 5.36 -8.12
C HIS A 80 9.98 5.10 -9.55
N ILE A 81 10.81 5.47 -10.54
CA ILE A 81 10.48 5.41 -11.96
C ILE A 81 11.41 4.46 -12.72
N SER A 82 11.00 4.07 -13.93
CA SER A 82 11.81 3.24 -14.81
C SER A 82 13.11 3.94 -15.22
N PHE A 83 14.12 3.15 -15.62
CA PHE A 83 15.37 3.68 -16.17
C PHE A 83 15.11 4.55 -17.41
N ALA A 84 14.26 4.08 -18.32
CA ALA A 84 13.91 4.79 -19.55
C ALA A 84 13.26 6.16 -19.28
N ASP A 85 12.36 6.24 -18.30
CA ASP A 85 11.74 7.52 -17.93
C ASP A 85 12.73 8.41 -17.17
N GLY A 86 13.62 7.83 -16.36
CA GLY A 86 14.73 8.55 -15.74
C GLY A 86 15.62 9.26 -16.76
N LEU A 87 15.97 8.59 -17.86
CA LEU A 87 16.73 9.19 -18.96
C LEU A 87 15.99 10.37 -19.61
N LYS A 88 14.67 10.25 -19.82
CA LYS A 88 13.86 11.37 -20.34
C LYS A 88 13.87 12.56 -19.38
N ILE A 89 13.78 12.32 -18.07
CA ILE A 89 13.84 13.38 -17.07
C ILE A 89 15.24 14.01 -17.03
N LYS A 90 16.32 13.22 -17.11
CA LYS A 90 17.69 13.76 -17.22
C LYS A 90 17.84 14.65 -18.45
N SER A 91 17.32 14.21 -19.60
CA SER A 91 17.30 15.01 -20.83
C SER A 91 16.53 16.31 -20.63
N TYR A 92 15.35 16.26 -20.00
CA TYR A 92 14.52 17.42 -19.69
C TYR A 92 15.24 18.44 -18.78
N ILE A 93 15.93 17.96 -17.74
CA ILE A 93 16.72 18.80 -16.83
C ILE A 93 17.82 19.54 -17.61
N ASN A 94 18.51 18.85 -18.52
CA ASN A 94 19.61 19.43 -19.29
C ASN A 94 19.14 20.39 -20.40
N SER A 95 17.95 20.19 -20.95
CA SER A 95 17.42 21.00 -22.06
C SER A 95 16.65 22.24 -21.63
N THR A 96 16.45 22.45 -20.32
CA THR A 96 15.57 23.49 -19.79
C THR A 96 16.35 24.35 -18.81
N ALA A 97 16.29 25.68 -18.97
CA ALA A 97 17.01 26.60 -18.07
C ALA A 97 16.48 26.57 -16.61
N THR A 98 15.17 26.34 -16.45
CA THR A 98 14.48 26.29 -15.16
C THR A 98 13.57 25.05 -15.08
N PRO A 99 14.14 23.85 -14.95
CA PRO A 99 13.37 22.61 -14.93
C PRO A 99 12.48 22.55 -13.69
N MET A 100 11.21 22.23 -13.90
CA MET A 100 10.16 22.19 -12.88
C MET A 100 9.44 20.85 -12.95
N ALA A 101 9.12 20.28 -11.79
CA ALA A 101 8.31 19.08 -11.69
C ALA A 101 7.33 19.14 -10.53
N THR A 102 6.31 18.29 -10.60
CA THR A 102 5.35 18.08 -9.54
C THR A 102 5.20 16.58 -9.33
N ILE A 103 5.45 16.12 -8.11
CA ILE A 103 5.08 14.75 -7.72
C ILE A 103 3.64 14.82 -7.23
N LEU A 104 2.74 14.21 -7.98
CA LEU A 104 1.35 14.08 -7.57
C LEU A 104 1.22 12.85 -6.68
N PHE A 105 0.94 13.08 -5.40
CA PHE A 105 0.49 12.01 -4.52
C PHE A 105 -0.95 11.72 -4.85
N LYS A 106 -1.13 10.60 -5.52
CA LYS A 106 -2.40 10.08 -6.02
C LYS A 106 -3.23 9.45 -4.90
N GLY A 107 -3.51 10.26 -3.87
CA GLY A 107 -4.44 9.98 -2.78
C GLY A 107 -5.77 10.70 -2.97
N THR A 108 -6.16 10.94 -4.23
CA THR A 108 -7.42 11.60 -4.55
C THR A 108 -8.60 10.71 -4.17
N ASP A 109 -9.74 11.35 -3.94
CA ASP A 109 -11.05 10.75 -3.76
C ASP A 109 -11.33 9.59 -4.73
N GLU A 110 -10.92 9.77 -5.99
CA GLU A 110 -11.10 8.79 -7.07
C GLU A 110 -10.15 7.59 -6.96
N GLU A 111 -8.90 7.81 -6.59
CA GLU A 111 -7.87 6.76 -6.53
C GLU A 111 -7.99 5.92 -5.27
N VAL A 112 -8.25 6.55 -4.11
CA VAL A 112 -8.69 5.81 -2.92
C VAL A 112 -9.96 5.06 -3.26
N GLY A 113 -10.86 5.67 -4.04
CA GLY A 113 -12.08 5.02 -4.47
C GLY A 113 -11.88 3.80 -5.37
N ILE A 114 -10.85 3.77 -6.21
CA ILE A 114 -10.44 2.58 -6.95
C ILE A 114 -9.95 1.49 -5.98
N LEU A 115 -9.08 1.83 -5.03
CA LEU A 115 -8.55 0.87 -4.05
C LEU A 115 -9.66 0.24 -3.20
N VAL A 116 -10.58 1.07 -2.70
CA VAL A 116 -11.68 0.59 -1.85
C VAL A 116 -12.94 0.20 -2.62
N HIS A 117 -12.91 0.31 -3.96
CA HIS A 117 -14.02 0.00 -4.87
C HIS A 117 -15.33 0.75 -4.52
N ARG A 118 -15.23 2.00 -4.07
CA ARG A 118 -16.37 2.90 -3.79
C ARG A 118 -15.94 4.37 -3.83
N PRO A 119 -16.82 5.34 -4.11
CA PRO A 119 -16.48 6.76 -3.99
C PRO A 119 -15.99 7.09 -2.57
N VAL A 120 -14.87 7.81 -2.45
CA VAL A 120 -14.31 8.27 -1.18
C VAL A 120 -14.14 9.77 -1.22
N MET A 121 -14.44 10.47 -0.12
CA MET A 121 -14.06 11.87 0.07
C MET A 121 -13.04 11.95 1.20
N CYS A 122 -11.76 12.06 0.85
CA CYS A 122 -10.65 12.14 1.80
C CYS A 122 -10.76 13.38 2.72
N SER A 123 -11.47 14.42 2.29
CA SER A 123 -11.80 15.59 3.12
C SER A 123 -12.77 15.28 4.26
N LYS A 124 -13.61 14.25 4.13
CA LYS A 124 -14.61 13.84 5.14
C LYS A 124 -14.20 12.59 5.91
N ILE A 125 -13.37 11.74 5.33
CA ILE A 125 -12.95 10.46 5.92
C ILE A 125 -11.50 10.59 6.40
N LYS A 126 -11.30 10.63 7.72
CA LYS A 126 -9.95 10.71 8.33
C LYS A 126 -9.11 9.44 8.14
N SER A 127 -9.76 8.28 8.16
CA SER A 127 -9.12 6.96 8.03
C SER A 127 -10.15 5.93 7.58
N ILE A 128 -9.70 4.93 6.82
CA ILE A 128 -10.47 3.76 6.44
C ILE A 128 -9.86 2.59 7.23
N PRO A 129 -10.62 1.93 8.14
CA PRO A 129 -10.10 0.80 8.89
C PRO A 129 -9.56 -0.29 7.95
N GLU A 130 -8.45 -0.94 8.31
CA GLU A 130 -7.83 -1.97 7.47
C GLU A 130 -8.81 -3.12 7.20
N GLY A 131 -9.63 -3.43 8.21
CA GLY A 131 -10.71 -4.39 8.13
C GLY A 131 -11.76 -4.09 7.06
N GLN A 132 -11.89 -2.84 6.58
CA GLN A 132 -12.88 -2.44 5.57
C GLN A 132 -12.41 -2.67 4.13
N LEU A 133 -11.12 -2.89 3.88
CA LEU A 133 -10.60 -3.18 2.54
C LEU A 133 -11.11 -4.54 2.04
N ASN A 134 -11.39 -4.67 0.74
CA ASN A 134 -11.77 -5.96 0.14
C ASN A 134 -10.55 -6.87 -0.04
N TYR A 135 -9.90 -7.21 1.06
CA TYR A 135 -8.65 -7.97 1.12
C TYR A 135 -8.92 -9.41 1.62
N PRO A 136 -8.15 -10.42 1.18
CA PRO A 136 -8.35 -11.83 1.55
C PRO A 136 -7.97 -12.17 3.01
N SER A 137 -7.95 -11.18 3.92
CA SER A 137 -7.76 -11.33 5.35
C SER A 137 -8.53 -10.25 6.12
N PHE A 138 -8.64 -10.44 7.43
CA PHE A 138 -9.16 -9.45 8.36
C PHE A 138 -8.07 -9.09 9.36
N SER A 139 -7.69 -7.81 9.40
CA SER A 139 -6.92 -7.21 10.49
C SER A 139 -7.86 -6.27 11.24
N VAL A 140 -8.04 -6.50 12.54
CA VAL A 140 -9.02 -5.76 13.35
C VAL A 140 -8.35 -5.26 14.62
N THR A 141 -8.36 -3.94 14.81
CA THR A 141 -8.11 -3.34 16.13
C THR A 141 -9.46 -3.26 16.84
N LEU A 142 -9.66 -4.10 17.86
CA LEU A 142 -10.97 -4.40 18.44
C LEU A 142 -11.20 -3.65 19.76
N GLY A 143 -11.84 -2.49 19.65
CA GLY A 143 -12.52 -1.80 20.76
C GLY A 143 -13.99 -2.28 20.88
N PRO A 144 -14.98 -1.49 20.42
CA PRO A 144 -16.38 -1.91 20.35
C PRO A 144 -16.63 -2.92 19.21
N SER A 145 -17.84 -3.47 19.19
CA SER A 145 -18.29 -4.36 18.11
C SER A 145 -18.19 -3.66 16.75
N GLN A 146 -17.58 -4.32 15.77
CA GLN A 146 -17.35 -3.78 14.43
C GLN A 146 -17.79 -4.77 13.35
N THR A 147 -18.38 -4.25 12.26
CA THR A 147 -18.82 -5.06 11.13
C THR A 147 -18.13 -4.60 9.85
N PHE A 148 -17.55 -5.54 9.11
CA PHE A 148 -16.89 -5.31 7.83
C PHE A 148 -17.55 -6.12 6.72
N THR A 149 -17.47 -5.63 5.48
CA THR A 149 -18.00 -6.32 4.30
C THR A 149 -16.88 -6.84 3.41
N ARG A 150 -17.16 -7.92 2.69
CA ARG A 150 -16.29 -8.47 1.63
C ARG A 150 -17.15 -8.80 0.42
N THR A 151 -16.60 -8.53 -0.75
CA THR A 151 -17.19 -8.89 -2.04
C THR A 151 -16.30 -9.91 -2.71
N VAL A 152 -16.84 -11.09 -2.96
CA VAL A 152 -16.15 -12.19 -3.62
C VAL A 152 -16.72 -12.42 -5.01
N THR A 153 -15.85 -12.80 -5.95
CA THR A 153 -16.22 -13.17 -7.32
C THR A 153 -16.02 -14.67 -7.50
N ASN A 154 -17.02 -15.38 -8.01
CA ASN A 154 -16.87 -16.79 -8.34
C ASN A 154 -15.97 -16.96 -9.57
N VAL A 155 -14.82 -17.58 -9.41
CA VAL A 155 -13.90 -17.94 -10.52
C VAL A 155 -13.96 -19.43 -10.88
N GLY A 156 -14.76 -20.20 -10.14
CA GLY A 156 -15.02 -21.62 -10.42
C GLY A 156 -16.27 -21.81 -11.27
N TRP A 157 -16.76 -23.05 -11.34
CA TRP A 157 -17.99 -23.37 -12.06
C TRP A 157 -19.22 -22.68 -11.46
N GLY A 158 -20.22 -22.47 -12.30
CA GLY A 158 -21.55 -22.04 -11.87
C GLY A 158 -22.26 -23.11 -11.05
N ASN A 159 -23.46 -22.78 -10.58
CA ASN A 159 -24.31 -23.63 -9.74
C ASN A 159 -23.59 -24.24 -8.52
N THR A 160 -22.81 -23.42 -7.80
CA THR A 160 -22.03 -23.87 -6.64
C THR A 160 -22.42 -23.10 -5.38
N SER A 161 -22.55 -23.82 -4.26
CA SER A 161 -22.79 -23.22 -2.94
C SER A 161 -21.55 -23.34 -2.06
N TYR A 162 -21.28 -22.29 -1.29
CA TYR A 162 -20.24 -22.24 -0.27
C TYR A 162 -20.87 -21.95 1.09
N TYR A 163 -20.46 -22.68 2.11
CA TYR A 163 -20.89 -22.49 3.50
C TYR A 163 -19.77 -21.87 4.32
N ALA A 164 -20.10 -20.88 5.15
CA ALA A 164 -19.16 -20.24 6.05
C ALA A 164 -18.89 -21.14 7.25
N MET A 165 -17.61 -21.42 7.50
CA MET A 165 -17.10 -22.03 8.72
C MET A 165 -16.16 -21.04 9.40
N VAL A 166 -16.33 -20.86 10.70
CA VAL A 166 -15.58 -19.85 11.47
C VAL A 166 -14.78 -20.56 12.56
N VAL A 167 -13.48 -20.27 12.61
CA VAL A 167 -12.65 -20.53 13.79
C VAL A 167 -12.32 -19.16 14.38
N ALA A 168 -13.07 -18.80 15.41
CA ALA A 168 -12.99 -17.48 16.01
C ALA A 168 -11.67 -17.32 16.79
N PRO A 169 -11.03 -16.14 16.73
CA PRO A 169 -9.93 -15.81 17.63
C PRO A 169 -10.36 -15.93 19.09
N GLN A 170 -9.42 -16.31 19.95
CA GLN A 170 -9.68 -16.38 21.39
C GLN A 170 -10.17 -15.02 21.92
N GLY A 171 -11.24 -15.03 22.73
CA GLY A 171 -11.82 -13.81 23.29
C GLY A 171 -12.71 -13.02 22.33
N VAL A 172 -12.91 -13.49 21.10
CA VAL A 172 -13.67 -12.78 20.06
C VAL A 172 -14.81 -13.65 19.56
N GLU A 173 -16.01 -13.09 19.48
CA GLU A 173 -17.13 -13.65 18.75
C GLU A 173 -17.09 -13.12 17.31
N VAL A 174 -17.26 -14.03 16.34
CA VAL A 174 -17.20 -13.73 14.91
C VAL A 174 -18.46 -14.24 14.23
N CYS A 175 -19.28 -13.33 13.69
CA CYS A 175 -20.55 -13.64 13.04
C CYS A 175 -20.48 -13.30 11.54
N VAL A 176 -20.77 -14.27 10.66
CA VAL A 176 -20.78 -14.11 9.19
C VAL A 176 -22.20 -14.14 8.66
N LYS A 177 -22.59 -13.16 7.83
CA LYS A 177 -23.91 -13.08 7.18
C LYS A 177 -23.80 -12.75 5.69
N PRO A 178 -24.49 -13.48 4.78
CA PRO A 178 -25.19 -14.75 5.04
C PRO A 178 -24.20 -15.88 5.38
N SER A 179 -24.67 -16.97 5.98
CA SER A 179 -23.85 -18.16 6.26
C SER A 179 -23.64 -19.04 5.02
N ARG A 180 -24.33 -18.75 3.90
CA ARG A 180 -24.23 -19.44 2.62
C ARG A 180 -24.15 -18.44 1.47
N LEU A 181 -23.20 -18.64 0.56
CA LEU A 181 -23.12 -17.95 -0.72
C LEU A 181 -23.45 -18.94 -1.85
N TYR A 182 -24.29 -18.52 -2.79
CA TYR A 182 -24.67 -19.31 -3.94
C TYR A 182 -24.35 -18.55 -5.23
N PHE A 183 -23.65 -19.22 -6.14
CA PHE A 183 -23.28 -18.67 -7.44
C PHE A 183 -23.86 -19.55 -8.54
N SER A 184 -24.78 -19.01 -9.35
CA SER A 184 -25.34 -19.68 -10.52
C SER A 184 -24.38 -19.64 -11.72
N ASN A 185 -23.57 -18.59 -11.84
CA ASN A 185 -22.68 -18.35 -12.98
C ASN A 185 -21.22 -18.12 -12.56
N VAL A 186 -20.29 -18.31 -13.51
CA VAL A 186 -18.90 -17.84 -13.39
C VAL A 186 -18.89 -16.31 -13.42
N ASN A 187 -17.95 -15.69 -12.71
CA ASN A 187 -17.79 -14.24 -12.54
C ASN A 187 -18.92 -13.52 -11.79
N GLN A 188 -19.92 -14.26 -11.28
CA GLN A 188 -20.93 -13.69 -10.40
C GLN A 188 -20.28 -13.22 -9.09
N LYS A 189 -20.64 -12.00 -8.67
CA LYS A 189 -20.20 -11.41 -7.40
C LYS A 189 -21.24 -11.62 -6.31
N ALA A 190 -20.78 -11.79 -5.08
CA ALA A 190 -21.63 -11.79 -3.90
C ALA A 190 -20.93 -11.08 -2.74
N THR A 191 -21.70 -10.43 -1.88
CA THR A 191 -21.20 -9.69 -0.72
C THR A 191 -21.66 -10.38 0.56
N TYR A 192 -20.75 -10.49 1.53
CA TYR A 192 -21.05 -10.93 2.89
C TYR A 192 -20.48 -9.94 3.90
N SER A 193 -21.06 -9.93 5.10
CA SER A 193 -20.58 -9.17 6.24
C SER A 193 -20.03 -10.09 7.32
N VAL A 194 -19.04 -9.57 8.06
CA VAL A 194 -18.41 -10.22 9.19
C VAL A 194 -18.42 -9.24 10.36
N THR A 195 -19.00 -9.65 11.47
CA THR A 195 -19.06 -8.87 12.71
C THR A 195 -18.11 -9.47 13.73
N PHE A 196 -17.30 -8.63 14.37
CA PHE A 196 -16.35 -8.98 15.42
C PHE A 196 -16.79 -8.29 16.71
N SER A 197 -17.02 -9.07 17.76
CA SER A 197 -17.40 -8.60 19.10
C SER A 197 -16.55 -9.28 20.17
N ARG A 198 -16.37 -8.64 21.33
CA ARG A 198 -15.71 -9.28 22.47
C ARG A 198 -16.67 -10.31 23.07
N THR A 199 -16.16 -11.50 23.41
CA THR A 199 -16.90 -12.44 24.26
C THR A 199 -16.87 -11.94 25.71
N GLY A 200 -17.96 -12.14 26.46
CA GLY A 200 -18.11 -11.64 27.84
C GLY A 200 -16.96 -12.02 28.79
N SER A 201 -16.75 -11.17 29.80
CA SER A 201 -15.60 -11.11 30.72
C SER A 201 -15.20 -12.45 31.34
N GLY A 202 -13.92 -12.83 31.17
CA GLY A 202 -13.32 -14.01 31.81
C GLY A 202 -11.96 -14.45 31.23
N TYR A 203 -11.58 -13.97 30.05
CA TYR A 203 -10.33 -14.34 29.39
C TYR A 203 -9.23 -13.30 29.62
N LYS A 204 -8.04 -13.74 30.04
CA LYS A 204 -6.82 -12.93 29.96
C LYS A 204 -6.54 -12.65 28.49
N MET A 205 -6.80 -11.43 28.04
CA MET A 205 -6.51 -11.02 26.68
C MET A 205 -4.98 -10.93 26.52
N GLY A 206 -4.42 -11.75 25.63
CA GLY A 206 -3.11 -11.45 25.06
C GLY A 206 -3.20 -10.21 24.17
N GLU A 207 -2.06 -9.63 23.80
CA GLU A 207 -2.02 -8.44 22.92
C GLU A 207 -2.68 -8.71 21.56
N PHE A 208 -2.58 -9.95 21.07
CA PHE A 208 -3.15 -10.40 19.80
C PHE A 208 -3.87 -11.75 19.93
N ALA A 209 -4.89 -11.96 19.09
CA ALA A 209 -5.55 -13.24 18.88
C ALA A 209 -5.72 -13.53 17.38
N GLN A 210 -5.72 -14.81 17.00
CA GLN A 210 -5.79 -15.22 15.60
C GLN A 210 -6.88 -16.28 15.36
N GLY A 211 -7.47 -16.25 14.17
CA GLY A 211 -8.52 -17.17 13.74
C GLY A 211 -8.63 -17.18 12.21
N TYR A 212 -9.73 -17.70 11.67
CA TYR A 212 -10.00 -17.64 10.24
C TYR A 212 -11.46 -17.94 9.90
N ILE A 213 -11.87 -17.49 8.72
CA ILE A 213 -13.11 -17.89 8.05
C ILE A 213 -12.75 -18.82 6.90
N LYS A 214 -13.53 -19.87 6.70
CA LYS A 214 -13.47 -20.74 5.53
C LYS A 214 -14.81 -20.70 4.81
N TRP A 215 -14.79 -20.52 3.50
CA TRP A 215 -15.90 -20.80 2.61
C TRP A 215 -15.68 -22.18 1.99
N VAL A 216 -16.54 -23.13 2.34
CA VAL A 216 -16.38 -24.54 1.96
C VAL A 216 -17.48 -24.93 0.97
N SER A 217 -17.08 -25.46 -0.19
CA SER A 217 -17.94 -26.18 -1.12
C SER A 217 -17.50 -27.64 -1.23
N THR A 218 -18.12 -28.42 -2.12
CA THR A 218 -17.74 -29.81 -2.38
C THR A 218 -16.34 -29.95 -2.99
N LYS A 219 -15.83 -28.90 -3.67
CA LYS A 219 -14.56 -28.94 -4.40
C LYS A 219 -13.51 -27.96 -3.89
N TYR A 220 -13.92 -26.81 -3.40
CA TYR A 220 -13.01 -25.72 -3.04
C TYR A 220 -13.21 -25.29 -1.59
N THR A 221 -12.10 -24.98 -0.93
CA THR A 221 -12.08 -24.31 0.36
C THR A 221 -11.30 -23.01 0.22
N VAL A 222 -11.95 -21.88 0.50
CA VAL A 222 -11.33 -20.55 0.48
C VAL A 222 -11.18 -20.07 1.91
N ARG A 223 -9.95 -19.77 2.34
CA ARG A 223 -9.65 -19.37 3.72
C ARG A 223 -9.22 -17.91 3.78
N SER A 224 -9.82 -17.16 4.71
CA SER A 224 -9.40 -15.80 5.06
C SER A 224 -8.93 -15.77 6.52
N PRO A 225 -7.63 -15.54 6.77
CA PRO A 225 -7.11 -15.37 8.13
C PRO A 225 -7.72 -14.17 8.84
N ILE A 226 -7.86 -14.27 10.16
CA ILE A 226 -8.24 -13.18 11.05
C ILE A 226 -7.08 -12.93 12.03
N SER A 227 -6.67 -11.67 12.17
CA SER A 227 -5.80 -11.19 13.24
C SER A 227 -6.52 -10.08 13.99
N VAL A 228 -6.59 -10.19 15.31
CA VAL A 228 -7.21 -9.21 16.19
C VAL A 228 -6.15 -8.67 17.15
N ARG A 229 -6.06 -7.34 17.25
CA ARG A 229 -5.37 -6.63 18.33
C ARG A 229 -6.43 -6.02 19.24
N PHE A 230 -6.33 -6.21 20.55
CA PHE A 230 -7.28 -5.62 21.49
C PHE A 230 -6.87 -4.19 21.85
N GLU A 231 -7.85 -3.27 21.88
CA GLU A 231 -7.69 -1.93 22.47
C GLU A 231 -7.82 -1.94 23.99
#